data_AF-B0XCI1-F1
#
_entry.id   AF-B0XCI1-F1
#
_cell.length_a   1.000
_cell.length_b   1.000
_cell.length_c   1.000
_cell.angle_alpha   90.00
_cell.angle_beta   90.00
_cell.angle_gamma   90.00
#
_symmetry.space_group_name_H-M   'P 1'
#
loop_
_entity.id
_entity.type
_entity.pdbx_description
1 polymer ?
#
loop_
_entity_poly.entity_id
_entity_poly.type
_entity_poly.pdbx_seq_one_letter_code
_entity_poly.pdbx_strand_id
1 'polypeptide(L)'
;MTTCDLNGQQVTDEATLSEDPCVKCTCDGRRKLTCMKKSCPVLQCPASKQIRLPGECCARCKERREEVKIPQRHCIIGKGVHVHGKTYQADQCATCECRNGTSFCEKNTCPVLECAVADQIQEPGECCPSCPMQAEFFRTTCTNGDTWSLSACASCECKAGEVRCAKIQCTKPKCKPNETLVTAKDECCPKCVEIPGVCTVFGDPHYKTFDGNFYSFQGSCKYQLVSDCKEHTFSIRVTNDARLTKSSSWTKTVTLKLGNLKVNLGQKMRVKVNGTKVDPPYKLGSVLDVYKSDEGTEVIVSTEQGIKLTWDGNNFIQVEVPASYKNKLCGLCGNYNSVFRDDLFSRTGVNMTNNVWKFAQSWAVGGEKACTRPRKKELAAKNSQCKTKKFFTFCKILKTDIFGDCNSQLNPENYFESCKFDMCECPHKQCYCDSLAAYAHECKRQGIQLKNWRRDTNCYPNATNSLISPYHHLLMQQQQQPSTSLEKVKHLQQQNNAISRPNQRHRKKTRRPKLAIDPTSRRAPPPLFS
;
A
#
# COMPACT_ATOMS: atom_id res chain seq x y z
N MET A 1 0.14 -59.32 -32.17
CA MET A 1 -0.76 -58.30 -32.74
C MET A 1 -0.25 -56.94 -32.28
N THR A 2 0.04 -56.03 -33.20
CA THR A 2 0.58 -54.70 -32.90
C THR A 2 -0.57 -53.77 -32.51
N THR A 3 -0.54 -53.24 -31.30
CA THR A 3 -1.57 -52.36 -30.73
C THR A 3 -1.07 -50.91 -30.62
N CYS A 4 -1.96 -49.94 -30.85
CA CYS A 4 -1.73 -48.53 -30.50
C CYS A 4 -2.35 -48.20 -29.14
N ASP A 5 -1.72 -47.29 -28.39
CA ASP A 5 -2.26 -46.76 -27.14
C ASP A 5 -2.95 -45.40 -27.41
N LEU A 6 -4.22 -45.31 -27.02
CA LEU A 6 -5.10 -44.16 -27.22
C LEU A 6 -5.93 -43.94 -25.95
N ASN A 7 -5.67 -42.84 -25.24
CA ASN A 7 -6.34 -42.51 -23.97
C ASN A 7 -6.33 -43.67 -22.93
N GLY A 8 -5.27 -44.50 -22.92
CA GLY A 8 -5.11 -45.61 -21.99
C GLY A 8 -5.77 -46.93 -22.40
N GLN A 9 -6.32 -47.01 -23.62
CA GLN A 9 -6.91 -48.23 -24.19
C GLN A 9 -6.11 -48.73 -25.39
N GLN A 10 -5.89 -50.05 -25.48
CA GLN A 10 -5.18 -50.67 -26.59
C GLN A 10 -6.13 -51.10 -27.70
N VAL A 11 -5.83 -50.69 -28.94
CA VAL A 11 -6.70 -50.91 -30.10
C VAL A 11 -5.91 -51.55 -31.26
N THR A 12 -6.52 -52.50 -31.97
CA THR A 12 -5.87 -53.32 -33.00
C THR A 12 -6.20 -52.95 -34.45
N ASP A 13 -7.36 -52.33 -34.74
CA ASP A 13 -7.84 -52.17 -36.13
C ASP A 13 -8.47 -50.78 -36.42
N GLU A 14 -9.78 -50.61 -36.20
CA GLU A 14 -10.51 -49.35 -36.38
C GLU A 14 -11.26 -49.00 -35.09
N ALA A 15 -11.02 -47.81 -34.52
CA ALA A 15 -11.81 -47.34 -33.38
C ALA A 15 -12.24 -45.89 -33.57
N THR A 16 -13.52 -45.64 -33.29
CA THR A 16 -14.08 -44.28 -33.27
C THR A 16 -13.91 -43.75 -31.86
N LEU A 17 -12.87 -42.94 -31.63
CA LEU A 17 -12.35 -42.60 -30.30
C LEU A 17 -12.41 -41.11 -29.97
N SER A 18 -13.42 -40.39 -30.47
CA SER A 18 -13.65 -39.00 -30.09
C SER A 18 -15.11 -38.77 -29.69
N GLU A 19 -15.33 -38.00 -28.62
CA GLU A 19 -16.64 -37.40 -28.32
C GLU A 19 -17.18 -36.59 -29.50
N ASP A 20 -16.32 -36.20 -30.44
CA ASP A 20 -16.69 -35.65 -31.74
C ASP A 20 -16.95 -36.79 -32.76
N PRO A 21 -18.22 -37.07 -33.12
CA PRO A 21 -18.57 -38.13 -34.08
C PRO A 21 -18.02 -37.89 -35.50
N CYS A 22 -17.37 -36.74 -35.74
CA CYS A 22 -16.69 -36.42 -37.00
C CYS A 22 -15.24 -36.88 -37.10
N VAL A 23 -14.62 -37.38 -36.04
CA VAL A 23 -13.22 -37.80 -36.07
C VAL A 23 -13.13 -39.32 -36.03
N LYS A 24 -12.48 -39.91 -37.03
CA LYS A 24 -12.16 -41.35 -37.07
C LYS A 24 -10.65 -41.53 -37.08
N CYS A 25 -10.15 -42.43 -36.23
CA CYS A 25 -8.72 -42.72 -36.14
C CYS A 25 -8.47 -44.21 -36.41
N THR A 26 -7.44 -44.50 -37.19
CA THR A 26 -7.02 -45.86 -37.55
C THR A 26 -5.59 -46.08 -37.07
N CYS A 27 -5.34 -47.22 -36.42
CA CYS A 27 -4.00 -47.64 -36.04
C CYS A 27 -3.47 -48.59 -37.12
N ASP A 28 -2.34 -48.26 -37.74
CA ASP A 28 -1.72 -49.20 -38.68
C ASP A 28 -0.88 -50.27 -37.94
N GLY A 29 -0.58 -51.37 -38.63
CA GLY A 29 0.21 -52.48 -38.09
C GLY A 29 1.64 -52.13 -37.65
N ARG A 30 2.08 -50.86 -37.80
CA ARG A 30 3.37 -50.32 -37.34
C ARG A 30 3.24 -49.40 -36.11
N ARG A 31 2.10 -49.42 -35.41
CA ARG A 31 1.76 -48.57 -34.25
C ARG A 31 1.62 -47.08 -34.58
N LYS A 32 1.31 -46.72 -35.83
CA LYS A 32 1.07 -45.33 -36.21
C LYS A 32 -0.43 -45.03 -36.21
N LEU A 33 -0.81 -44.04 -35.41
CA LEU A 33 -2.16 -43.52 -35.37
C LEU A 33 -2.36 -42.48 -36.48
N THR A 34 -3.38 -42.68 -37.32
CA THR A 34 -3.79 -41.71 -38.34
C THR A 34 -5.25 -41.33 -38.10
N CYS A 35 -5.51 -40.04 -37.85
CA CYS A 35 -6.86 -39.52 -37.63
C CYS A 35 -7.32 -38.67 -38.82
N MET A 36 -8.56 -38.88 -39.25
CA MET A 36 -9.20 -38.09 -40.29
C MET A 36 -10.47 -37.46 -39.74
N LYS A 37 -10.64 -36.14 -39.97
CA LYS A 37 -11.87 -35.42 -39.64
C LYS A 37 -12.77 -35.35 -40.87
N LYS A 38 -13.97 -35.90 -40.76
CA LYS A 38 -14.99 -35.83 -41.80
C LYS A 38 -15.47 -34.39 -41.95
N SER A 39 -15.37 -33.87 -43.18
CA SER A 39 -15.97 -32.58 -43.54
C SER A 39 -17.44 -32.77 -43.85
N CYS A 40 -18.30 -31.87 -43.36
CA CYS A 40 -19.74 -31.97 -43.60
C CYS A 40 -20.18 -31.27 -44.89
N PRO A 41 -21.19 -31.82 -45.59
CA PRO A 41 -21.72 -31.19 -46.80
C PRO A 41 -22.38 -29.86 -46.45
N VAL A 42 -22.29 -28.90 -47.38
CA VAL A 42 -23.01 -27.62 -47.26
C VAL A 42 -24.51 -27.91 -47.45
N LEU A 43 -25.29 -27.70 -46.40
CA LEU A 43 -26.72 -27.97 -46.41
C LEU A 43 -27.49 -26.80 -47.02
N GLN A 44 -28.28 -27.09 -48.06
CA GLN A 44 -29.16 -26.10 -48.72
C GLN A 44 -30.47 -25.90 -47.96
N CYS A 45 -30.39 -25.68 -46.65
CA CYS A 45 -31.52 -25.31 -45.82
C CYS A 45 -31.06 -24.42 -44.66
N PRO A 46 -31.91 -23.50 -44.18
CA PRO A 46 -31.58 -22.65 -43.04
C PRO A 46 -31.32 -23.49 -41.78
N ALA A 47 -30.46 -22.98 -40.88
CA ALA A 47 -30.07 -23.67 -39.64
C ALA A 47 -31.27 -24.15 -38.80
N SER A 48 -32.38 -23.41 -38.82
CA SER A 48 -33.64 -23.77 -38.15
C SER A 48 -34.33 -25.05 -38.68
N LYS A 49 -33.90 -25.54 -39.85
CA LYS A 49 -34.41 -26.77 -40.49
C LYS A 49 -33.36 -27.87 -40.58
N GLN A 50 -32.17 -27.66 -40.02
CA GLN A 50 -31.13 -28.66 -39.94
C GLN A 50 -31.34 -29.51 -38.69
N ILE A 51 -31.26 -30.83 -38.85
CA ILE A 51 -31.31 -31.81 -37.76
C ILE A 51 -30.04 -32.64 -37.78
N ARG A 52 -29.42 -32.82 -36.60
CA ARG A 52 -28.28 -33.72 -36.41
C ARG A 52 -28.75 -34.83 -35.48
N LEU A 53 -28.74 -36.06 -35.97
CA LEU A 53 -29.18 -37.21 -35.17
C LEU A 53 -28.08 -37.58 -34.15
N PRO A 54 -28.44 -38.09 -32.96
CA PRO A 54 -27.47 -38.53 -31.98
C PRO A 54 -26.49 -39.55 -32.57
N GLY A 55 -25.17 -39.30 -32.39
CA GLY A 55 -24.11 -40.15 -32.94
C GLY A 55 -23.67 -39.85 -34.38
N GLU A 56 -24.34 -38.93 -35.10
CA GLU A 56 -23.95 -38.58 -36.47
C GLU A 56 -23.00 -37.37 -36.54
N CYS A 57 -21.97 -37.48 -37.39
CA CYS A 57 -21.07 -36.37 -37.67
C CYS A 57 -21.79 -35.15 -38.29
N CYS A 58 -22.67 -35.34 -39.28
CA CYS A 58 -23.19 -34.23 -40.08
C CYS A 58 -24.69 -34.02 -39.89
N ALA A 59 -25.10 -32.77 -39.80
CA ALA A 59 -26.51 -32.40 -39.87
C ALA A 59 -27.07 -32.69 -41.27
N ARG A 60 -28.39 -32.81 -41.36
CA ARG A 60 -29.16 -32.98 -42.59
C ARG A 60 -30.40 -32.09 -42.56
N CYS A 61 -30.95 -31.76 -43.73
CA CYS A 61 -32.19 -30.97 -43.81
C CYS A 61 -33.41 -31.83 -43.48
N LYS A 62 -34.31 -31.34 -42.63
CA LYS A 62 -35.65 -31.92 -42.40
C LYS A 62 -36.47 -31.68 -43.68
N GLU A 63 -36.75 -32.74 -44.43
CA GLU A 63 -37.21 -32.67 -45.83
C GLU A 63 -38.35 -31.69 -46.10
N ARG A 64 -38.11 -30.79 -47.07
CA ARG A 64 -38.90 -30.60 -48.31
C ARG A 64 -37.98 -29.89 -49.31
N ARG A 65 -37.67 -30.51 -50.45
CA ARG A 65 -36.99 -29.85 -51.57
C ARG A 65 -38.05 -29.04 -52.31
N GLU A 66 -38.02 -27.72 -52.18
CA GLU A 66 -38.58 -26.87 -53.24
C GLU A 66 -37.49 -26.71 -54.29
N GLU A 67 -37.70 -27.26 -55.48
CA GLU A 67 -36.88 -26.96 -56.64
C GLU A 67 -37.06 -25.48 -56.98
N VAL A 68 -36.12 -24.65 -56.53
CA VAL A 68 -35.96 -23.33 -57.13
C VAL A 68 -35.47 -23.59 -58.56
N LYS A 69 -36.32 -23.32 -59.56
CA LYS A 69 -35.91 -23.33 -60.96
C LYS A 69 -34.95 -22.18 -61.19
N ILE A 70 -33.66 -22.47 -61.05
CA ILE A 70 -32.59 -21.53 -61.36
C ILE A 70 -32.49 -21.46 -62.88
N PRO A 71 -32.51 -20.27 -63.49
CA PRO A 71 -32.26 -20.15 -64.91
C PRO A 71 -30.89 -20.75 -65.23
N GLN A 72 -30.80 -21.58 -66.28
CA GLN A 72 -29.55 -22.27 -66.61
C GLN A 72 -28.38 -21.26 -66.69
N ARG A 73 -27.18 -21.72 -66.28
CA ARG A 73 -25.91 -20.95 -66.28
C ARG A 73 -25.73 -19.90 -65.17
N HIS A 74 -26.72 -19.68 -64.31
CA HIS A 74 -26.62 -18.77 -63.16
C HIS A 74 -25.95 -19.45 -61.96
N CYS A 75 -25.24 -18.68 -61.13
CA CYS A 75 -24.48 -19.18 -60.00
C CYS A 75 -25.16 -18.86 -58.69
N ILE A 76 -25.00 -19.73 -57.70
CA ILE A 76 -25.50 -19.50 -56.34
C ILE A 76 -24.31 -19.47 -55.37
N ILE A 77 -24.09 -18.34 -54.73
CA ILE A 77 -23.18 -18.20 -53.59
C ILE A 77 -23.95 -17.61 -52.41
N GLY A 78 -23.90 -18.30 -51.26
CA GLY A 78 -24.64 -17.91 -50.06
C GLY A 78 -26.16 -17.90 -50.29
N LYS A 79 -26.78 -16.73 -50.16
CA LYS A 79 -28.21 -16.49 -50.42
C LYS A 79 -28.49 -15.80 -51.77
N GLY A 80 -27.45 -15.46 -52.53
CA GLY A 80 -27.56 -14.70 -53.78
C GLY A 80 -27.59 -15.58 -55.02
N VAL A 81 -28.39 -15.19 -56.02
CA VAL A 81 -28.37 -15.76 -57.37
C VAL A 81 -27.69 -14.75 -58.30
N HIS A 82 -26.63 -15.17 -58.96
CA HIS A 82 -25.79 -14.31 -59.81
C HIS A 82 -25.92 -14.70 -61.27
N VAL A 83 -26.15 -13.69 -62.11
CA VAL A 83 -26.37 -13.86 -63.55
C VAL A 83 -25.09 -14.29 -64.24
N HIS A 84 -25.23 -15.20 -65.21
CA HIS A 84 -24.12 -15.63 -66.04
C HIS A 84 -23.41 -14.44 -66.72
N GLY A 85 -22.08 -14.43 -66.69
CA GLY A 85 -21.24 -13.39 -67.30
C GLY A 85 -21.17 -12.10 -66.49
N LYS A 86 -21.72 -12.09 -65.26
CA LYS A 86 -21.61 -10.95 -64.34
C LYS A 86 -20.63 -11.23 -63.22
N THR A 87 -19.85 -10.20 -62.89
CA THR A 87 -19.04 -10.13 -61.67
C THR A 87 -19.89 -9.63 -60.50
N TYR A 88 -19.56 -10.09 -59.30
CA TYR A 88 -20.20 -9.70 -58.06
C TYR A 88 -19.22 -9.79 -56.89
N GLN A 89 -19.44 -8.98 -55.85
CA GLN A 89 -18.68 -9.11 -54.61
C GLN A 89 -19.31 -10.18 -53.73
N ALA A 90 -18.58 -11.25 -53.42
CA ALA A 90 -19.04 -12.29 -52.52
C ALA A 90 -18.87 -11.88 -51.05
N ASP A 91 -17.79 -11.15 -50.75
CA ASP A 91 -17.54 -10.48 -49.47
C ASP A 91 -16.65 -9.25 -49.70
N GLN A 92 -16.20 -8.59 -48.63
CA GLN A 92 -15.36 -7.38 -48.70
C GLN A 92 -13.97 -7.64 -49.31
N CYS A 93 -13.55 -8.90 -49.42
CA CYS A 93 -12.23 -9.32 -49.89
C CYS A 93 -12.28 -10.19 -51.15
N ALA A 94 -13.46 -10.56 -51.65
CA ALA A 94 -13.60 -11.54 -52.71
C ALA A 94 -14.51 -11.04 -53.83
N THR A 95 -13.92 -10.83 -55.00
CA THR A 95 -14.64 -10.54 -56.24
C THR A 95 -14.81 -11.83 -57.03
N CYS A 96 -16.04 -12.17 -57.40
CA CYS A 96 -16.38 -13.40 -58.11
C CYS A 96 -16.99 -13.11 -59.47
N GLU A 97 -16.80 -14.02 -60.42
CA GLU A 97 -17.49 -14.03 -61.71
C GLU A 97 -18.30 -15.31 -61.87
N CYS A 98 -19.56 -15.17 -62.30
CA CYS A 98 -20.39 -16.32 -62.60
C CYS A 98 -20.20 -16.81 -64.03
N ARG A 99 -19.52 -17.94 -64.22
CA ARG A 99 -19.31 -18.58 -65.52
C ARG A 99 -19.96 -19.96 -65.55
N ASN A 100 -21.02 -20.08 -66.35
CA ASN A 100 -21.71 -21.34 -66.66
C ASN A 100 -22.14 -22.13 -65.40
N GLY A 101 -22.73 -21.44 -64.43
CA GLY A 101 -23.17 -22.05 -63.16
C GLY A 101 -22.08 -22.20 -62.10
N THR A 102 -20.82 -21.86 -62.41
CA THR A 102 -19.69 -21.92 -61.50
C THR A 102 -19.15 -20.52 -61.20
N SER A 103 -18.93 -20.24 -59.91
CA SER A 103 -18.35 -18.99 -59.45
C SER A 103 -16.82 -19.07 -59.40
N PHE A 104 -16.14 -18.17 -60.09
CA PHE A 104 -14.69 -18.02 -60.05
C PHE A 104 -14.34 -16.78 -59.23
N CYS A 105 -13.75 -16.96 -58.06
CA CYS A 105 -13.49 -15.88 -57.11
C CYS A 105 -12.00 -15.59 -56.97
N GLU A 106 -11.65 -14.31 -57.03
CA GLU A 106 -10.34 -13.79 -56.68
C GLU A 106 -10.43 -13.14 -55.30
N LYS A 107 -9.58 -13.59 -54.37
CA LYS A 107 -9.58 -13.14 -52.98
C LYS A 107 -8.33 -12.31 -52.70
N ASN A 108 -8.53 -11.08 -52.25
CA ASN A 108 -7.47 -10.23 -51.76
C ASN A 108 -6.97 -10.75 -50.40
N THR A 109 -5.66 -10.96 -50.30
CA THR A 109 -4.99 -11.32 -49.05
C THR A 109 -4.46 -10.07 -48.37
N CYS A 110 -4.64 -9.98 -47.05
CA CYS A 110 -4.19 -8.82 -46.30
C CYS A 110 -2.70 -8.88 -45.97
N PRO A 111 -2.01 -7.74 -45.97
CA PRO A 111 -0.61 -7.66 -45.56
C PRO A 111 -0.47 -7.97 -44.06
N VAL A 112 0.72 -8.43 -43.67
CA VAL A 112 1.07 -8.60 -42.26
C VAL A 112 1.35 -7.20 -41.67
N LEU A 113 0.60 -6.81 -40.65
CA LEU A 113 0.73 -5.51 -39.99
C LEU A 113 1.63 -5.59 -38.75
N GLU A 114 2.38 -4.52 -38.48
CA GLU A 114 3.34 -4.46 -37.36
C GLU A 114 2.74 -3.97 -36.03
N CYS A 115 1.51 -3.45 -36.03
CA CYS A 115 0.81 -3.07 -34.81
C CYS A 115 0.04 -4.24 -34.18
N ALA A 116 -0.16 -4.17 -32.87
CA ALA A 116 -0.95 -5.17 -32.14
C ALA A 116 -2.39 -5.20 -32.67
N VAL A 117 -3.03 -6.37 -32.62
CA VAL A 117 -4.40 -6.57 -33.11
C VAL A 117 -5.40 -5.61 -32.44
N ALA A 118 -5.16 -5.22 -31.19
CA ALA A 118 -6.00 -4.27 -30.46
C ALA A 118 -5.95 -2.84 -31.01
N ASP A 119 -4.91 -2.49 -31.76
CA ASP A 119 -4.67 -1.15 -32.30
C ASP A 119 -5.04 -1.06 -33.79
N GLN A 120 -5.42 -2.18 -34.42
CA GLN A 120 -5.78 -2.23 -35.84
C GLN A 120 -7.18 -1.67 -36.06
N ILE A 121 -7.33 -0.80 -37.06
CA ILE A 121 -8.61 -0.24 -37.47
C ILE A 121 -8.95 -0.76 -38.87
N GLN A 122 -10.13 -1.37 -39.00
CA GLN A 122 -10.70 -1.75 -40.28
C GLN A 122 -11.91 -0.86 -40.56
N GLU A 123 -11.78 -0.01 -41.57
CA GLU A 123 -12.85 0.90 -41.97
C GLU A 123 -14.04 0.12 -42.56
N PRO A 124 -15.28 0.57 -42.33
CA PRO A 124 -16.47 -0.11 -42.86
C PRO A 124 -16.43 -0.23 -44.39
N GLY A 125 -16.35 -1.47 -44.88
CA GLY A 125 -16.33 -1.79 -46.31
C GLY A 125 -14.95 -2.08 -46.90
N GLU A 126 -13.87 -1.87 -46.14
CA GLU A 126 -12.51 -2.22 -46.56
C GLU A 126 -12.18 -3.70 -46.27
N CYS A 127 -11.44 -4.34 -47.18
CA CYS A 127 -11.01 -5.73 -47.00
C CYS A 127 -10.01 -5.90 -45.85
N CYS A 128 -9.07 -4.95 -45.71
CA CYS A 128 -7.91 -5.12 -44.84
C CYS A 128 -7.84 -4.08 -43.72
N PRO A 129 -7.45 -4.49 -42.49
CA PRO A 129 -7.17 -3.56 -41.42
C PRO A 129 -5.95 -2.71 -41.73
N SER A 130 -5.83 -1.57 -41.04
CA SER A 130 -4.69 -0.67 -41.09
C SER A 130 -4.27 -0.27 -39.68
N CYS A 131 -3.01 0.17 -39.52
CA CYS A 131 -2.53 0.73 -38.26
C CYS A 131 -2.74 2.25 -38.26
N PRO A 132 -3.53 2.82 -37.34
CA PRO A 132 -3.69 4.27 -37.23
C PRO A 132 -2.36 4.91 -36.83
N MET A 133 -1.77 5.72 -37.71
CA MET A 133 -0.62 6.54 -37.37
C MET A 133 -1.09 7.86 -36.76
N GLN A 134 -0.64 8.16 -35.53
CA GLN A 134 -0.90 9.46 -34.91
C GLN A 134 -0.11 10.55 -35.65
N ALA A 135 -0.82 11.60 -36.09
CA ALA A 135 -0.31 12.69 -36.93
C ALA A 135 0.77 13.58 -36.30
N GLU A 136 1.08 13.40 -35.01
CA GLU A 136 2.07 14.22 -34.27
C GLU A 136 3.54 13.79 -34.49
N PHE A 137 3.78 12.72 -35.26
CA PHE A 137 5.10 12.09 -35.38
C PHE A 137 5.82 12.31 -36.71
N PHE A 138 5.28 13.14 -37.61
CA PHE A 138 5.88 13.38 -38.91
C PHE A 138 6.97 14.45 -38.84
N ARG A 139 8.24 14.04 -39.04
CA ARG A 139 9.22 14.91 -39.69
C ARG A 139 8.98 14.76 -41.19
N THR A 140 8.49 15.81 -41.85
CA THR A 140 8.19 15.81 -43.30
C THR A 140 9.42 15.65 -44.18
N THR A 141 10.61 15.84 -43.61
CA THR A 141 11.90 15.61 -44.25
C THR A 141 12.86 14.99 -43.23
N CYS A 142 13.50 13.88 -43.59
CA CYS A 142 14.56 13.25 -42.81
C CYS A 142 15.75 12.92 -43.71
N THR A 143 16.96 13.07 -43.18
CA THR A 143 18.19 12.70 -43.88
C THR A 143 18.49 11.23 -43.59
N ASN A 144 19.01 10.51 -44.58
CA ASN A 144 19.38 9.11 -44.39
C ASN A 144 20.43 8.99 -43.25
N GLY A 145 20.10 8.22 -42.21
CA GLY A 145 20.89 8.11 -40.97
C GLY A 145 20.40 8.95 -39.79
N ASP A 146 19.41 9.83 -39.98
CA ASP A 146 18.80 10.59 -38.88
C ASP A 146 18.13 9.63 -37.87
N THR A 147 18.44 9.80 -36.59
CA THR A 147 17.76 9.11 -35.48
C THR A 147 17.22 10.11 -34.48
N TRP A 148 16.01 9.88 -33.98
CA TRP A 148 15.41 10.72 -32.94
C TRP A 148 14.56 9.90 -31.97
N SER A 149 14.56 10.32 -30.71
CA SER A 149 13.73 9.72 -29.65
C SER A 149 12.38 10.43 -29.61
N LEU A 150 11.31 9.64 -29.65
CA LEU A 150 9.93 10.10 -29.45
C LEU A 150 9.54 10.08 -27.98
N SER A 151 10.08 9.11 -27.24
CA SER A 151 9.95 8.98 -25.80
C SER A 151 11.08 8.07 -25.29
N ALA A 152 11.17 7.90 -23.97
CA ALA A 152 12.04 6.89 -23.39
C ALA A 152 11.82 5.48 -23.99
N CYS A 153 10.59 5.18 -24.44
CA CYS A 153 10.18 3.89 -24.99
C CYS A 153 10.10 3.82 -26.52
N ALA A 154 10.34 4.90 -27.24
CA ALA A 154 10.17 4.89 -28.70
C ALA A 154 11.20 5.77 -29.39
N SER A 155 11.78 5.25 -30.46
CA SER A 155 12.71 5.97 -31.32
C SER A 155 12.44 5.68 -32.79
N CYS A 156 12.84 6.59 -33.65
CA CYS A 156 12.75 6.42 -35.09
C CYS A 156 14.12 6.63 -35.75
N GLU A 157 14.30 6.01 -36.90
CA GLU A 157 15.44 6.14 -37.79
C GLU A 157 14.95 6.39 -39.23
N CYS A 158 15.65 7.25 -39.96
CA CYS A 158 15.43 7.47 -41.38
C CYS A 158 16.38 6.61 -42.21
N LYS A 159 15.87 5.63 -42.96
CA LYS A 159 16.65 4.83 -43.91
C LYS A 159 16.13 5.03 -45.32
N ALA A 160 16.99 5.51 -46.21
CA ALA A 160 16.66 5.76 -47.62
C ALA A 160 15.42 6.66 -47.82
N GLY A 161 15.21 7.64 -46.94
CA GLY A 161 14.05 8.54 -46.97
C GLY A 161 12.77 7.97 -46.35
N GLU A 162 12.81 6.73 -45.86
CA GLU A 162 11.72 6.09 -45.12
C GLU A 162 11.94 6.18 -43.61
N VAL A 163 10.94 6.67 -42.89
CA VAL A 163 10.95 6.72 -41.42
C VAL A 163 10.52 5.37 -40.86
N ARG A 164 11.39 4.75 -40.05
CA ARG A 164 11.11 3.51 -39.32
C ARG A 164 11.17 3.75 -37.83
N CYS A 165 10.08 3.47 -37.13
CA CYS A 165 9.98 3.67 -35.68
C CYS A 165 9.90 2.33 -34.95
N ALA A 166 10.60 2.22 -33.83
CA ALA A 166 10.57 1.07 -32.94
C ALA A 166 10.09 1.50 -31.55
N LYS A 167 9.25 0.65 -30.94
CA LYS A 167 8.80 0.82 -29.56
C LYS A 167 9.34 -0.32 -28.70
N ILE A 168 9.97 0.03 -27.58
CA ILE A 168 10.46 -0.91 -26.59
C ILE A 168 9.26 -1.51 -25.86
N GLN A 169 9.19 -2.85 -25.83
CA GLN A 169 8.19 -3.60 -25.07
C GLN A 169 8.83 -4.12 -23.78
N CYS A 170 8.34 -3.65 -22.63
CA CYS A 170 8.90 -4.01 -21.34
C CYS A 170 8.25 -5.26 -20.76
N THR A 171 9.08 -6.18 -20.28
CA THR A 171 8.61 -7.24 -19.39
C THR A 171 8.27 -6.63 -18.03
N LYS A 172 7.20 -7.10 -17.37
CA LYS A 172 6.83 -6.67 -16.01
C LYS A 172 7.47 -7.63 -15.00
N PRO A 173 8.63 -7.29 -14.39
CA PRO A 173 9.28 -8.20 -13.45
C PRO A 173 8.44 -8.36 -12.18
N LYS A 174 8.52 -9.53 -11.55
CA LYS A 174 7.97 -9.78 -10.22
C LYS A 174 9.03 -9.40 -9.18
N CYS A 175 8.79 -8.34 -8.43
CA CYS A 175 9.71 -7.86 -7.41
C CYS A 175 9.65 -8.72 -6.13
N LYS A 176 10.75 -8.74 -5.37
CA LYS A 176 10.77 -9.36 -4.05
C LYS A 176 9.87 -8.58 -3.06
N PRO A 177 9.47 -9.18 -1.93
CA PRO A 177 8.63 -8.49 -0.93
C PRO A 177 9.19 -7.15 -0.42
N ASN A 178 10.51 -6.95 -0.44
CA ASN A 178 11.19 -5.73 -0.02
C ASN A 178 11.57 -4.80 -1.19
N GLU A 179 11.02 -5.04 -2.37
CA GLU A 179 11.28 -4.28 -3.58
C GLU A 179 9.95 -3.78 -4.16
N THR A 180 10.00 -2.64 -4.84
CA THR A 180 8.87 -2.09 -5.56
C THR A 180 9.26 -1.79 -7.00
N LEU A 181 8.27 -1.80 -7.87
CA LEU A 181 8.46 -1.58 -9.29
C LEU A 181 8.50 -0.07 -9.58
N VAL A 182 9.64 0.45 -10.03
CA VAL A 182 9.82 1.88 -10.33
C VAL A 182 10.26 2.06 -11.77
N THR A 183 9.67 3.05 -12.45
CA THR A 183 10.14 3.53 -13.75
C THR A 183 10.81 4.88 -13.51
N ALA A 184 12.13 4.94 -13.70
CA ALA A 184 12.86 6.19 -13.53
C ALA A 184 12.49 7.19 -14.63
N LYS A 185 12.68 8.48 -14.34
CA LYS A 185 12.52 9.53 -15.35
C LYS A 185 13.49 9.24 -16.49
N ASP A 186 12.98 9.27 -17.72
CA ASP A 186 13.72 9.00 -18.96
C ASP A 186 14.14 7.53 -19.18
N GLU A 187 13.69 6.59 -18.35
CA GLU A 187 13.81 5.15 -18.62
C GLU A 187 12.49 4.58 -19.16
N CYS A 188 12.58 3.66 -20.13
CA CYS A 188 11.37 3.02 -20.66
C CYS A 188 10.80 1.96 -19.71
N CYS A 189 11.66 1.07 -19.23
CA CYS A 189 11.23 -0.15 -18.58
C CYS A 189 11.35 -0.09 -17.07
N PRO A 190 10.34 -0.56 -16.34
CA PRO A 190 10.37 -0.54 -14.90
C PRO A 190 11.39 -1.56 -14.36
N LYS A 191 12.00 -1.23 -13.22
CA LYS A 191 12.93 -2.09 -12.51
C LYS A 191 12.47 -2.28 -11.06
N CYS A 192 12.80 -3.44 -10.49
CA CYS A 192 12.62 -3.67 -9.08
C CYS A 192 13.73 -2.93 -8.31
N VAL A 193 13.32 -2.03 -7.43
CA VAL A 193 14.22 -1.29 -6.55
C VAL A 193 13.82 -1.55 -5.12
N GLU A 194 14.80 -1.68 -4.23
CA GLU A 194 14.52 -1.87 -2.81
C GLU A 194 13.76 -0.66 -2.25
N ILE A 195 12.76 -0.94 -1.41
CA ILE A 195 11.98 0.11 -0.76
C ILE A 195 12.84 0.92 0.22
N PRO A 196 12.59 2.24 0.35
CA PRO A 196 13.27 3.07 1.34
C PRO A 196 13.15 2.54 2.77
N GLY A 197 14.22 2.70 3.56
CA GLY A 197 14.21 2.42 4.98
C GLY A 197 13.50 3.53 5.74
N VAL A 198 12.71 3.18 6.76
CA VAL A 198 11.99 4.16 7.57
C VAL A 198 12.21 3.96 9.06
N CYS A 199 12.63 5.02 9.74
CA CYS A 199 12.70 5.13 11.20
C CYS A 199 11.62 6.08 11.70
N THR A 200 10.94 5.75 12.80
CA THR A 200 9.91 6.61 13.40
C THR A 200 10.17 6.86 14.88
N VAL A 201 9.85 8.07 15.33
CA VAL A 201 9.81 8.47 16.75
C VAL A 201 8.41 8.98 17.07
N PHE A 202 7.78 8.50 18.14
CA PHE A 202 6.40 8.88 18.50
C PHE A 202 6.18 8.84 20.01
N GLY A 203 5.12 9.49 20.51
CA GLY A 203 4.78 9.47 21.95
C GLY A 203 5.85 10.09 22.85
N ASP A 204 6.13 9.44 24.00
CA ASP A 204 7.06 9.93 25.04
C ASP A 204 8.34 9.10 25.18
N PRO A 205 9.36 9.41 24.37
CA PRO A 205 9.44 9.00 22.98
C PRO A 205 9.77 7.50 22.86
N HIS A 206 9.03 6.87 21.96
CA HIS A 206 9.22 5.51 21.45
C HIS A 206 9.90 5.57 20.08
N TYR A 207 10.78 4.61 19.82
CA TYR A 207 11.57 4.54 18.59
C TYR A 207 11.29 3.22 17.89
N LYS A 208 11.11 3.28 16.57
CA LYS A 208 11.19 2.15 15.65
C LYS A 208 12.35 2.41 14.71
N THR A 209 13.37 1.56 14.77
CA THR A 209 14.58 1.66 13.93
C THR A 209 14.29 1.33 12.47
N PHE A 210 15.26 1.56 11.59
CA PHE A 210 15.13 1.21 10.17
C PHE A 210 14.88 -0.29 9.93
N ASP A 211 15.41 -1.14 10.82
CA ASP A 211 15.27 -2.60 10.74
C ASP A 211 14.09 -3.13 11.58
N GLY A 212 13.33 -2.23 12.21
CA GLY A 212 12.06 -2.55 12.87
C GLY A 212 12.17 -2.88 14.37
N ASN A 213 13.32 -2.67 15.00
CA ASN A 213 13.47 -2.81 16.45
C ASN A 213 12.71 -1.70 17.18
N PHE A 214 11.99 -2.06 18.24
CA PHE A 214 11.22 -1.13 19.07
C PHE A 214 11.84 -0.96 20.45
N TYR A 215 11.98 0.28 20.89
CA TYR A 215 12.38 0.59 22.27
C TYR A 215 11.88 1.97 22.71
N SER A 216 11.86 2.20 24.02
CA SER A 216 11.45 3.46 24.64
C SER A 216 12.63 4.13 25.36
N PHE A 217 12.78 5.43 25.21
CA PHE A 217 13.87 6.18 25.85
C PHE A 217 13.51 7.65 26.13
N GLN A 218 13.26 7.97 27.40
CA GLN A 218 12.86 9.32 27.86
C GLN A 218 14.06 10.23 28.23
N GLY A 219 15.08 10.27 27.37
CA GLY A 219 16.23 11.16 27.57
C GLY A 219 15.90 12.61 27.25
N SER A 220 16.24 13.54 28.15
CA SER A 220 15.87 14.95 28.06
C SER A 220 17.00 15.86 27.55
N CYS A 221 17.73 15.36 26.54
CA CYS A 221 18.87 16.01 25.91
C CYS A 221 18.72 16.14 24.38
N LYS A 222 19.78 16.63 23.75
CA LYS A 222 19.98 16.53 22.31
C LYS A 222 20.67 15.22 21.94
N TYR A 223 20.12 14.49 20.97
CA TYR A 223 20.62 13.19 20.52
C TYR A 223 20.85 13.15 19.01
N GLN A 224 21.80 12.30 18.59
CA GLN A 224 21.97 11.91 17.20
C GLN A 224 20.89 10.87 16.85
N LEU A 225 19.89 11.26 16.05
CA LEU A 225 18.81 10.36 15.65
C LEU A 225 19.31 9.39 14.57
N VAL A 226 19.83 9.93 13.48
CA VAL A 226 20.49 9.18 12.41
C VAL A 226 21.62 10.03 11.83
N SER A 227 22.71 9.40 11.42
CA SER A 227 23.78 10.02 10.64
C SER A 227 24.25 9.03 9.59
N ASP A 228 24.71 9.53 8.45
CA ASP A 228 25.62 8.79 7.60
C ASP A 228 26.99 8.76 8.28
N CYS A 229 27.40 7.57 8.69
CA CYS A 229 28.61 7.33 9.47
C CYS A 229 29.75 6.78 8.62
N LYS A 230 29.50 6.60 7.31
CA LYS A 230 30.50 6.18 6.33
C LYS A 230 30.98 7.36 5.49
N GLU A 231 30.06 8.05 4.80
CA GLU A 231 30.40 9.14 3.88
C GLU A 231 30.13 10.53 4.49
N HIS A 232 29.52 10.58 5.68
CA HIS A 232 29.23 11.82 6.43
C HIS A 232 28.41 12.86 5.65
N THR A 233 27.55 12.39 4.74
CA THR A 233 26.74 13.26 3.87
C THR A 233 25.67 14.04 4.63
N PHE A 234 25.00 13.42 5.59
CA PHE A 234 23.95 14.04 6.39
C PHE A 234 23.92 13.59 7.84
N SER A 235 23.27 14.40 8.68
CA SER A 235 22.95 14.04 10.07
C SER A 235 21.62 14.65 10.50
N ILE A 236 20.81 13.88 11.22
CA ILE A 236 19.55 14.32 11.82
C ILE A 236 19.68 14.22 13.34
N ARG A 237 19.39 15.32 14.03
CA ARG A 237 19.44 15.41 15.49
C ARG A 237 18.08 15.77 16.05
N VAL A 238 17.69 15.11 17.13
CA VAL A 238 16.47 15.40 17.88
C VAL A 238 16.84 16.06 19.20
N THR A 239 16.07 17.05 19.64
CA THR A 239 16.21 17.66 20.96
C THR A 239 14.93 17.44 21.74
N ASN A 240 15.05 16.74 22.86
CA ASN A 240 13.95 16.45 23.76
C ASN A 240 14.02 17.35 24.99
N ASP A 241 12.88 17.82 25.47
CA ASP A 241 12.76 18.68 26.64
C ASP A 241 11.82 18.03 27.65
N ALA A 242 12.27 17.99 28.90
CA ALA A 242 11.57 17.47 30.06
C ALA A 242 10.28 18.24 30.44
N ARG A 243 10.12 19.49 29.99
CA ARG A 243 8.97 20.39 30.27
C ARG A 243 8.39 20.24 31.70
N LEU A 244 9.27 20.24 32.71
CA LEU A 244 8.92 20.19 34.14
C LEU A 244 8.20 18.91 34.64
N THR A 245 8.08 17.84 33.84
CA THR A 245 7.56 16.56 34.33
C THR A 245 8.61 15.84 35.19
N LYS A 246 8.26 14.72 35.85
CA LYS A 246 9.25 13.92 36.61
C LYS A 246 10.05 12.97 35.71
N SER A 247 9.48 12.54 34.58
CA SER A 247 9.95 11.38 33.80
C SER A 247 9.81 11.56 32.28
N SER A 248 8.73 12.15 31.79
CA SER A 248 8.52 12.40 30.35
C SER A 248 9.49 13.41 29.70
N SER A 249 9.71 13.25 28.39
CA SER A 249 10.49 14.15 27.52
C SER A 249 9.83 14.30 26.14
N TRP A 250 9.63 15.53 25.67
CA TRP A 250 8.96 15.80 24.40
C TRP A 250 9.89 16.40 23.36
N THR A 251 9.71 16.02 22.09
CA THR A 251 10.44 16.61 20.96
C THR A 251 10.20 18.12 20.90
N LYS A 252 11.28 18.87 20.95
CA LYS A 252 11.29 20.34 20.84
C LYS A 252 11.69 20.79 19.45
N THR A 253 12.74 20.17 18.91
CA THR A 253 13.25 20.48 17.58
C THR A 253 13.86 19.26 16.93
N VAL A 254 13.70 19.16 15.61
CA VAL A 254 14.44 18.22 14.76
C VAL A 254 15.32 19.03 13.83
N THR A 255 16.59 18.65 13.69
CA THR A 255 17.55 19.36 12.85
C THR A 255 18.17 18.42 11.84
N LEU A 256 17.95 18.69 10.55
CA LEU A 256 18.68 18.09 9.45
C LEU A 256 19.88 18.97 9.10
N LYS A 257 21.07 18.36 9.02
CA LYS A 257 22.27 18.96 8.44
C LYS A 257 22.68 18.13 7.22
N LEU A 258 22.84 18.77 6.08
CA LEU A 258 23.24 18.18 4.80
C LEU A 258 24.30 19.10 4.17
N GLY A 259 25.58 18.71 4.22
CA GLY A 259 26.68 19.61 3.88
C GLY A 259 26.62 20.93 4.68
N ASN A 260 26.50 22.06 3.97
CA ASN A 260 26.34 23.40 4.54
C ASN A 260 24.88 23.78 4.86
N LEU A 261 23.91 23.01 4.36
CA LEU A 261 22.50 23.24 4.58
C LEU A 261 22.11 22.79 5.99
N LYS A 262 21.35 23.64 6.69
CA LYS A 262 20.79 23.34 8.01
C LYS A 262 19.30 23.66 8.05
N VAL A 263 18.47 22.63 8.18
CA VAL A 263 17.02 22.77 8.35
C VAL A 263 16.65 22.45 9.78
N ASN A 264 15.96 23.37 10.46
CA ASN A 264 15.47 23.17 11.82
C ASN A 264 13.96 23.22 11.79
N LEU A 265 13.34 22.13 12.21
CA LEU A 265 11.92 22.07 12.47
C LEU A 265 11.72 22.34 13.98
N GLY A 266 10.92 23.34 14.32
CA GLY A 266 10.43 23.62 15.68
C GLY A 266 8.91 23.46 15.84
N GLN A 267 8.45 23.31 17.09
CA GLN A 267 7.04 23.02 17.40
C GLN A 267 6.06 23.97 16.72
N LYS A 268 4.81 23.51 16.55
CA LYS A 268 3.79 24.21 15.74
C LYS A 268 4.24 24.36 14.28
N MET A 269 4.88 23.34 13.72
CA MET A 269 5.30 23.25 12.32
C MET A 269 6.20 24.42 11.85
N ARG A 270 7.00 25.01 12.76
CA ARG A 270 7.90 26.11 12.42
C ARG A 270 9.12 25.60 11.67
N VAL A 271 9.46 26.22 10.55
CA VAL A 271 10.63 25.84 9.74
C VAL A 271 11.66 26.97 9.75
N LYS A 272 12.93 26.62 9.92
CA LYS A 272 14.07 27.50 9.65
C LYS A 272 15.09 26.83 8.74
N VAL A 273 15.47 27.52 7.67
CA VAL A 273 16.54 27.11 6.76
C VAL A 273 17.72 28.07 6.93
N ASN A 274 18.89 27.53 7.28
CA ASN A 274 20.11 28.30 7.56
C ASN A 274 19.93 29.44 8.59
N GLY A 275 19.02 29.25 9.55
CA GLY A 275 18.71 30.22 10.61
C GLY A 275 17.54 31.15 10.28
N THR A 276 17.20 31.30 9.00
CA THR A 276 16.09 32.14 8.53
C THR A 276 14.76 31.37 8.61
N LYS A 277 13.71 31.99 9.15
CA LYS A 277 12.37 31.40 9.17
C LYS A 277 11.82 31.37 7.73
N VAL A 278 11.22 30.24 7.35
CA VAL A 278 10.54 30.07 6.05
C VAL A 278 9.16 29.48 6.28
N ASP A 279 8.23 29.73 5.36
CA ASP A 279 6.89 29.16 5.38
C ASP A 279 6.74 28.18 4.20
N PRO A 280 6.21 26.96 4.40
CA PRO A 280 5.96 26.02 3.31
C PRO A 280 4.80 26.46 2.39
N PRO A 281 4.85 26.22 1.07
CA PRO A 281 5.93 25.53 0.37
C PRO A 281 7.18 26.41 0.19
N TYR A 282 8.35 25.82 0.40
CA TYR A 282 9.65 26.48 0.23
C TYR A 282 10.59 25.57 -0.55
N LYS A 283 11.23 26.08 -1.60
CA LYS A 283 12.18 25.35 -2.44
C LYS A 283 13.54 26.04 -2.47
N LEU A 284 14.62 25.26 -2.48
CA LEU A 284 15.98 25.74 -2.69
C LEU A 284 16.63 24.96 -3.83
N GLY A 285 16.45 25.44 -5.06
CA GLY A 285 16.94 24.77 -6.27
C GLY A 285 16.44 23.33 -6.38
N SER A 286 17.32 22.41 -6.77
CA SER A 286 17.06 20.96 -6.70
C SER A 286 17.26 20.37 -5.29
N VAL A 287 17.99 21.09 -4.42
CA VAL A 287 18.58 20.53 -3.19
C VAL A 287 17.54 20.24 -2.11
N LEU A 288 16.53 21.11 -1.97
CA LEU A 288 15.58 21.06 -0.86
C LEU A 288 14.17 21.46 -1.31
N ASP A 289 13.20 20.63 -0.96
CA ASP A 289 11.78 20.93 -0.99
C ASP A 289 11.21 20.82 0.43
N VAL A 290 10.50 21.86 0.89
CA VAL A 290 9.75 21.86 2.15
C VAL A 290 8.29 22.13 1.84
N TYR A 291 7.41 21.23 2.27
CA TYR A 291 5.97 21.32 1.99
C TYR A 291 5.17 20.73 3.14
N LYS A 292 3.84 20.91 3.12
CA LYS A 292 2.94 20.28 4.09
C LYS A 292 2.35 19.00 3.51
N SER A 293 1.99 18.05 4.37
CA SER A 293 1.14 16.93 3.97
C SER A 293 -0.19 17.44 3.40
N ASP A 294 -0.89 16.60 2.62
CA ASP A 294 -2.17 16.98 2.00
C ASP A 294 -3.23 17.41 3.02
N GLU A 295 -3.20 16.82 4.23
CA GLU A 295 -4.06 17.18 5.36
C GLU A 295 -3.60 18.45 6.10
N GLY A 296 -2.43 18.99 5.77
CA GLY A 296 -1.84 20.16 6.42
C GLY A 296 -1.36 19.92 7.86
N THR A 297 -1.29 18.66 8.28
CA THR A 297 -1.01 18.22 9.66
C THR A 297 0.48 18.01 9.94
N GLU A 298 1.30 17.95 8.90
CA GLU A 298 2.72 17.65 8.99
C GLU A 298 3.52 18.55 8.07
N VAL A 299 4.77 18.81 8.45
CA VAL A 299 5.78 19.39 7.55
C VAL A 299 6.70 18.30 7.07
N ILE A 300 6.94 18.29 5.77
CA ILE A 300 7.81 17.34 5.08
C ILE A 300 8.97 18.12 4.47
N VAL A 301 10.18 17.65 4.78
CA VAL A 301 11.43 18.13 4.19
C VAL A 301 11.95 17.01 3.29
N SER A 302 12.07 17.27 2.00
CA SER A 302 12.62 16.35 1.00
C SER A 302 13.91 16.93 0.43
N THR A 303 14.91 16.07 0.22
CA THR A 303 16.22 16.46 -0.32
C THR A 303 16.48 15.78 -1.65
N GLU A 304 17.40 16.33 -2.46
CA GLU A 304 17.80 15.70 -3.73
C GLU A 304 18.45 14.32 -3.55
N GLN A 305 19.10 14.06 -2.41
CA GLN A 305 19.66 12.75 -2.06
C GLN A 305 18.59 11.73 -1.64
N GLY A 306 17.31 12.09 -1.70
CA GLY A 306 16.18 11.20 -1.38
C GLY A 306 15.89 11.07 0.12
N ILE A 307 16.56 11.82 0.99
CA ILE A 307 16.24 11.84 2.43
C ILE A 307 14.97 12.65 2.62
N LYS A 308 14.00 12.05 3.34
CA LYS A 308 12.73 12.69 3.66
C LYS A 308 12.50 12.68 5.18
N LEU A 309 12.29 13.86 5.74
CA LEU A 309 12.02 14.09 7.16
C LEU A 309 10.61 14.67 7.31
N THR A 310 9.72 13.91 7.95
CA THR A 310 8.36 14.33 8.26
C THR A 310 8.23 14.60 9.76
N TRP A 311 7.53 15.67 10.13
CA TRP A 311 7.19 15.95 11.52
C TRP A 311 5.85 16.66 11.65
N ASP A 312 5.03 16.19 12.59
CA ASP A 312 3.72 16.76 12.95
C ASP A 312 3.81 18.07 13.76
N GLY A 313 5.03 18.50 14.13
CA GLY A 313 5.24 19.68 14.97
C GLY A 313 5.01 19.43 16.46
N ASN A 314 4.81 18.17 16.85
CA ASN A 314 4.64 17.71 18.22
C ASN A 314 5.51 16.47 18.50
N ASN A 315 4.97 15.25 18.40
CA ASN A 315 5.62 14.04 18.90
C ASN A 315 5.90 12.98 17.82
N PHE A 316 5.36 13.08 16.60
CA PHE A 316 5.59 12.11 15.54
C PHE A 316 6.65 12.58 14.52
N ILE A 317 7.80 11.92 14.50
CA ILE A 317 8.88 12.11 13.52
C ILE A 317 8.97 10.85 12.65
N GLN A 318 9.09 11.03 11.34
CA GLN A 318 9.46 9.95 10.43
C GLN A 318 10.68 10.38 9.61
N VAL A 319 11.67 9.49 9.54
CA VAL A 319 12.83 9.63 8.67
C VAL A 319 12.80 8.49 7.66
N GLU A 320 12.79 8.85 6.38
CA GLU A 320 12.87 7.92 5.26
C GLU A 320 14.17 8.17 4.49
N VAL A 321 14.88 7.10 4.17
CA VAL A 321 16.18 7.12 3.50
C VAL A 321 16.23 6.07 2.39
N PRO A 322 16.85 6.37 1.22
CA PRO A 322 16.99 5.38 0.16
C PRO A 322 17.82 4.16 0.59
N ALA A 323 17.56 3.02 -0.04
CA ALA A 323 18.28 1.76 0.22
C ALA A 323 19.80 1.84 0.00
N SER A 324 20.28 2.84 -0.75
CA SER A 324 21.71 3.13 -0.93
C SER A 324 22.45 3.50 0.36
N TYR A 325 21.72 3.81 1.44
CA TYR A 325 22.26 4.05 2.78
C TYR A 325 22.36 2.79 3.66
N LYS A 326 21.94 1.61 3.19
CA LYS A 326 22.11 0.36 3.95
C LYS A 326 23.56 0.17 4.38
N ASN A 327 23.75 -0.25 5.63
CA ASN A 327 25.06 -0.44 6.29
C ASN A 327 25.94 0.83 6.41
N LYS A 328 25.39 2.03 6.18
CA LYS A 328 26.12 3.30 6.30
C LYS A 328 25.64 4.15 7.47
N LEU A 329 24.48 3.82 8.05
CA LEU A 329 23.84 4.65 9.04
C LEU A 329 24.28 4.29 10.46
N CYS A 330 24.18 5.25 11.37
CA CYS A 330 24.27 5.00 12.79
C CYS A 330 23.49 6.05 13.58
N GLY A 331 23.14 5.74 14.83
CA GLY A 331 22.37 6.61 15.72
C GLY A 331 21.30 5.85 16.48
N LEU A 332 20.34 6.59 17.03
CA LEU A 332 19.15 6.01 17.67
C LEU A 332 18.29 5.18 16.70
N CYS A 333 18.33 5.45 15.40
CA CYS A 333 17.60 4.69 14.38
C CYS A 333 18.28 3.38 13.94
N GLY A 334 19.37 2.96 14.58
CA GLY A 334 20.09 1.72 14.22
C GLY A 334 21.11 1.89 13.10
N ASN A 335 21.56 0.77 12.54
CA ASN A 335 22.61 0.72 11.52
C ASN A 335 22.10 0.48 10.07
N TYR A 336 20.80 0.16 9.94
CA TYR A 336 20.11 -0.10 8.67
C TYR A 336 20.78 -1.23 7.86
N ASN A 337 20.91 -2.40 8.46
CA ASN A 337 21.51 -3.59 7.86
C ASN A 337 20.51 -4.76 7.68
N SER A 338 19.21 -4.50 7.91
CA SER A 338 18.12 -5.50 7.92
C SER A 338 18.17 -6.49 9.10
N VAL A 339 18.91 -6.21 10.17
CA VAL A 339 19.04 -7.07 11.36
C VAL A 339 18.65 -6.32 12.64
N PHE A 340 17.35 -6.32 12.95
CA PHE A 340 16.81 -5.56 14.10
C PHE A 340 17.46 -5.87 15.47
N ARG A 341 18.03 -7.06 15.66
CA ARG A 341 18.62 -7.49 16.95
C ARG A 341 19.91 -6.76 17.29
N ASP A 342 20.56 -6.16 16.30
CA ASP A 342 21.87 -5.52 16.46
C ASP A 342 21.78 -3.99 16.42
N ASP A 343 20.59 -3.41 16.25
CA ASP A 343 20.40 -1.96 16.16
C ASP A 343 20.90 -1.15 17.37
N LEU A 344 21.02 -1.79 18.54
CA LEU A 344 21.35 -1.13 19.80
C LEU A 344 22.85 -1.06 20.06
N PHE A 345 23.66 -0.73 19.04
CA PHE A 345 25.08 -0.41 19.22
C PHE A 345 25.29 1.01 19.76
N SER A 346 26.20 1.14 20.73
CA SER A 346 26.62 2.45 21.22
C SER A 346 27.36 3.24 20.14
N ARG A 347 27.56 4.54 20.38
CA ARG A 347 28.42 5.40 19.56
C ARG A 347 29.85 4.86 19.36
N THR A 348 30.33 4.01 20.26
CA THR A 348 31.66 3.38 20.19
C THR A 348 31.63 1.97 19.61
N GLY A 349 30.51 1.53 19.05
CA GLY A 349 30.38 0.21 18.41
C GLY A 349 30.18 -0.96 19.39
N VAL A 350 29.76 -0.71 20.63
CA VAL A 350 29.52 -1.78 21.62
C VAL A 350 28.05 -2.15 21.64
N ASN A 351 27.72 -3.44 21.53
CA ASN A 351 26.33 -3.91 21.59
C ASN A 351 25.75 -3.65 22.99
N MET A 352 24.60 -2.99 23.05
CA MET A 352 23.92 -2.60 24.29
C MET A 352 22.45 -3.07 24.30
N THR A 353 22.12 -4.17 23.61
CA THR A 353 20.73 -4.69 23.52
C THR A 353 20.09 -4.93 24.89
N ASN A 354 20.88 -5.33 25.89
CA ASN A 354 20.41 -5.55 27.26
C ASN A 354 20.32 -4.26 28.12
N ASN A 355 20.68 -3.10 27.56
CA ASN A 355 20.67 -1.83 28.28
C ASN A 355 20.38 -0.64 27.35
N VAL A 356 19.11 -0.53 26.95
CA VAL A 356 18.57 0.56 26.10
C VAL A 356 18.97 1.95 26.61
N TRP A 357 19.00 2.16 27.93
CA TRP A 357 19.37 3.46 28.49
C TRP A 357 20.84 3.80 28.20
N LYS A 358 21.76 2.84 28.41
CA LYS A 358 23.20 3.04 28.13
C LYS A 358 23.45 3.19 26.62
N PHE A 359 22.73 2.43 25.80
CA PHE A 359 22.70 2.59 24.34
C PHE A 359 22.34 4.03 23.96
N ALA A 360 21.12 4.47 24.29
CA ALA A 360 20.57 5.72 23.79
C ALA A 360 21.33 6.94 24.35
N GLN A 361 21.79 6.85 25.61
CA GLN A 361 22.61 7.89 26.20
C GLN A 361 23.96 8.07 25.50
N SER A 362 24.55 6.99 24.93
CA SER A 362 25.80 7.09 24.17
C SER A 362 25.67 7.96 22.91
N TRP A 363 24.45 8.17 22.43
CA TRP A 363 24.13 9.00 21.27
C TRP A 363 23.86 10.48 21.60
N ALA A 364 23.96 10.89 22.87
CA ALA A 364 23.84 12.29 23.28
C ALA A 364 24.91 13.17 22.61
N VAL A 365 24.56 14.42 22.28
CA VAL A 365 25.46 15.40 21.64
C VAL A 365 25.29 16.78 22.27
N GLY A 366 26.33 17.62 22.20
CA GLY A 366 26.29 19.00 22.71
C GLY A 366 26.66 19.15 24.20
N GLY A 367 27.13 18.08 24.85
CA GLY A 367 27.58 18.09 26.24
C GLY A 367 26.44 18.25 27.25
N GLU A 368 26.79 18.44 28.53
CA GLU A 368 25.80 18.53 29.63
C GLU A 368 24.85 19.71 29.48
N LYS A 369 25.30 20.82 28.87
CA LYS A 369 24.46 22.00 28.61
C LYS A 369 23.33 21.75 27.61
N ALA A 370 23.43 20.69 26.80
CA ALA A 370 22.37 20.27 25.89
C ALA A 370 21.32 19.38 26.55
N CYS A 371 21.46 19.08 27.85
CA CYS A 371 20.53 18.31 28.65
C CYS A 371 19.71 19.22 29.58
N THR A 372 18.41 18.95 29.69
CA THR A 372 17.50 19.70 30.56
C THR A 372 17.37 19.10 31.96
N ARG A 373 17.68 17.81 32.16
CA ARG A 373 17.75 17.16 33.48
C ARG A 373 19.14 16.57 33.77
N PRO A 374 19.59 16.60 35.05
CA PRO A 374 20.72 15.82 35.49
C PRO A 374 20.43 14.31 35.43
N ARG A 375 21.43 13.54 35.01
CA ARG A 375 21.37 12.07 34.81
C ARG A 375 20.77 11.27 35.97
N LYS A 376 21.05 11.66 37.22
CA LYS A 376 20.51 10.98 38.43
C LYS A 376 18.97 11.05 38.51
N LYS A 377 18.34 12.12 38.01
CA LYS A 377 16.88 12.28 38.02
C LYS A 377 16.21 11.46 36.90
N GLU A 378 16.86 11.32 35.74
CA GLU A 378 16.36 10.47 34.64
C GLU A 378 16.36 8.97 35.01
N LEU A 379 17.35 8.52 35.78
CA LEU A 379 17.40 7.15 36.30
C LEU A 379 16.31 6.86 37.36
N ALA A 380 15.93 7.86 38.16
CA ALA A 380 14.86 7.73 39.14
C ALA A 380 13.47 7.70 38.49
N ALA A 381 13.28 8.46 37.41
CA ALA A 381 12.09 8.46 36.56
C ALA A 381 11.76 7.08 35.98
N LYS A 382 12.77 6.32 35.57
CA LYS A 382 12.63 4.96 35.02
C LYS A 382 11.87 3.99 35.92
N ASN A 383 11.91 4.20 37.24
CA ASN A 383 11.35 3.28 38.24
C ASN A 383 9.94 3.70 38.72
N SER A 384 9.28 4.67 38.07
CA SER A 384 7.90 5.06 38.40
C SER A 384 6.94 3.91 38.06
N GLN A 385 6.40 3.23 39.07
CA GLN A 385 5.37 2.22 38.83
C GLN A 385 4.09 2.90 38.31
N CYS A 386 3.60 2.43 37.16
CA CYS A 386 2.36 2.88 36.56
C CYS A 386 1.15 2.45 37.39
N LYS A 387 0.56 3.39 38.14
CA LYS A 387 -0.53 3.10 39.09
C LYS A 387 -1.92 3.05 38.44
N THR A 388 -2.05 3.34 37.15
CA THR A 388 -3.32 3.71 36.50
C THR A 388 -3.73 2.78 35.34
N LYS A 389 -3.87 1.49 35.62
CA LYS A 389 -4.35 0.47 34.65
C LYS A 389 -5.69 0.80 33.97
N LYS A 390 -6.54 1.62 34.60
CA LYS A 390 -7.86 2.03 34.08
C LYS A 390 -7.78 2.71 32.71
N PHE A 391 -6.68 3.41 32.41
CA PHE A 391 -6.53 4.14 31.15
C PHE A 391 -5.98 3.27 29.99
N PHE A 392 -5.52 2.04 30.26
CA PHE A 392 -5.07 1.12 29.22
C PHE A 392 -6.21 0.65 28.30
N THR A 393 -7.46 0.81 28.73
CA THR A 393 -8.62 0.53 27.89
C THR A 393 -8.63 1.38 26.62
N PHE A 394 -8.12 2.62 26.66
CA PHE A 394 -8.00 3.46 25.46
C PHE A 394 -6.98 2.91 24.46
N CYS A 395 -5.92 2.25 24.94
CA CYS A 395 -4.94 1.59 24.08
C CYS A 395 -5.51 0.37 23.35
N LYS A 396 -6.54 -0.28 23.91
CA LYS A 396 -7.18 -1.45 23.27
C LYS A 396 -7.82 -1.12 21.92
N ILE A 397 -8.06 0.15 21.62
CA ILE A 397 -8.54 0.63 20.31
C ILE A 397 -7.64 0.14 19.17
N LEU A 398 -6.32 0.04 19.37
CA LEU A 398 -5.39 -0.50 18.36
C LEU A 398 -5.74 -1.93 17.93
N LYS A 399 -6.45 -2.67 18.77
CA LYS A 399 -6.82 -4.08 18.58
C LYS A 399 -8.29 -4.27 18.21
N THR A 400 -9.04 -3.19 17.95
CA THR A 400 -10.44 -3.27 17.50
C THR A 400 -10.56 -3.15 15.98
N ASP A 401 -11.79 -3.32 15.49
CA ASP A 401 -12.12 -3.24 14.06
C ASP A 401 -11.86 -1.86 13.44
N ILE A 402 -11.70 -0.79 14.24
CA ILE A 402 -11.27 0.54 13.76
C ILE A 402 -9.93 0.44 13.00
N PHE A 403 -9.05 -0.45 13.46
CA PHE A 403 -7.77 -0.75 12.83
C PHE A 403 -7.77 -2.16 12.20
N GLY A 404 -8.93 -2.79 12.02
CA GLY A 404 -9.07 -4.18 11.57
C GLY A 404 -8.35 -4.47 10.25
N ASP A 405 -8.56 -3.63 9.24
CA ASP A 405 -7.89 -3.75 7.93
C ASP A 405 -6.37 -3.71 8.08
N CYS A 406 -5.86 -2.87 8.98
CA CYS A 406 -4.44 -2.76 9.25
C CYS A 406 -3.91 -3.96 10.05
N ASN A 407 -4.67 -4.42 11.04
CA ASN A 407 -4.36 -5.58 11.88
C ASN A 407 -4.32 -6.89 11.08
N SER A 408 -4.95 -6.94 9.90
CA SER A 408 -4.85 -8.08 8.98
C SER A 408 -3.45 -8.24 8.36
N GLN A 409 -2.63 -7.18 8.36
CA GLN A 409 -1.29 -7.17 7.75
C GLN A 409 -0.19 -6.85 8.77
N LEU A 410 -0.52 -6.13 9.84
CA LEU A 410 0.43 -5.59 10.80
C LEU A 410 0.07 -6.01 12.22
N ASN A 411 1.09 -6.23 13.04
CA ASN A 411 0.91 -6.53 14.46
C ASN A 411 0.92 -5.22 15.30
N PRO A 412 -0.18 -4.86 15.99
CA PRO A 412 -0.25 -3.64 16.78
C PRO A 412 0.50 -3.70 18.12
N GLU A 413 1.07 -4.85 18.52
CA GLU A 413 1.51 -5.07 19.91
C GLU A 413 2.52 -4.02 20.40
N ASN A 414 3.55 -3.69 19.61
CA ASN A 414 4.54 -2.71 20.03
C ASN A 414 3.96 -1.29 20.21
N TYR A 415 2.98 -0.92 19.38
CA TYR A 415 2.24 0.34 19.53
C TYR A 415 1.30 0.30 20.74
N PHE A 416 0.72 -0.86 21.04
CA PHE A 416 -0.12 -1.06 22.21
C PHE A 416 0.68 -0.94 23.52
N GLU A 417 1.86 -1.56 23.59
CA GLU A 417 2.76 -1.42 24.74
C GLU A 417 3.25 0.02 24.92
N SER A 418 3.60 0.69 23.81
CA SER A 418 3.97 2.12 23.80
C SER A 418 2.83 2.99 24.32
N CYS A 419 1.59 2.77 23.86
CA CYS A 419 0.42 3.50 24.34
C CYS A 419 0.21 3.35 25.84
N LYS A 420 0.36 2.13 26.39
CA LYS A 420 0.23 1.93 27.83
C LYS A 420 1.28 2.73 28.59
N PHE A 421 2.51 2.74 28.08
CA PHE A 421 3.61 3.52 28.66
C PHE A 421 3.29 5.02 28.68
N ASP A 422 2.88 5.59 27.55
CA ASP A 422 2.47 7.01 27.44
C ASP A 422 1.31 7.34 28.41
N MET A 423 0.32 6.45 28.53
CA MET A 423 -0.83 6.65 29.39
C MET A 423 -0.52 6.59 30.88
N CYS A 424 0.63 6.05 31.28
CA CYS A 424 1.07 6.02 32.68
C CYS A 424 1.44 7.41 33.21
N GLU A 425 1.93 8.29 32.34
CA GLU A 425 2.47 9.61 32.71
C GLU A 425 1.71 10.75 32.01
N CYS A 426 0.56 10.43 31.41
CA CYS A 426 -0.20 11.35 30.58
C CYS A 426 -0.89 12.49 31.37
N PRO A 427 -0.47 13.75 31.22
CA PRO A 427 -1.06 14.87 31.96
C PRO A 427 -2.49 15.22 31.52
N HIS A 428 -2.84 14.96 30.25
CA HIS A 428 -4.10 15.40 29.63
C HIS A 428 -5.04 14.25 29.23
N LYS A 429 -4.76 13.01 29.65
CA LYS A 429 -5.55 11.78 29.40
C LYS A 429 -5.80 11.41 27.92
N GLN A 430 -5.19 12.11 26.95
CA GLN A 430 -5.34 11.86 25.50
C GLN A 430 -4.07 11.32 24.81
N CYS A 431 -3.02 10.98 25.56
CA CYS A 431 -1.74 10.54 24.99
C CYS A 431 -1.84 9.23 24.18
N TYR A 432 -2.91 8.45 24.37
CA TYR A 432 -3.21 7.28 23.54
C TYR A 432 -3.31 7.65 22.05
N CYS A 433 -3.77 8.87 21.72
CA CYS A 433 -3.89 9.35 20.35
C CYS A 433 -2.55 9.41 19.62
N ASP A 434 -1.44 9.60 20.33
CA ASP A 434 -0.10 9.66 19.74
C ASP A 434 0.30 8.28 19.19
N SER A 435 0.07 7.22 19.97
CA SER A 435 0.28 5.84 19.55
C SER A 435 -0.72 5.39 18.47
N LEU A 436 -1.98 5.83 18.54
CA LEU A 436 -2.96 5.55 17.47
C LEU A 436 -2.54 6.20 16.14
N ALA A 437 -2.08 7.46 16.19
CA ALA A 437 -1.60 8.17 15.02
C ALA A 437 -0.37 7.47 14.42
N ALA A 438 0.61 7.09 15.25
CA ALA A 438 1.80 6.38 14.80
C ALA A 438 1.44 5.05 14.09
N TYR A 439 0.49 4.29 14.63
CA TYR A 439 0.01 3.07 13.97
C TYR A 439 -0.73 3.37 12.67
N ALA A 440 -1.58 4.40 12.64
CA ALA A 440 -2.26 4.83 11.41
C ALA A 440 -1.27 5.26 10.31
N HIS A 441 -0.16 5.92 10.66
CA HIS A 441 0.92 6.23 9.72
C HIS A 441 1.55 4.96 9.13
N GLU A 442 1.78 3.94 9.97
CA GLU A 442 2.28 2.65 9.50
C GLU A 442 1.28 1.96 8.55
N CYS A 443 -0.01 1.97 8.86
CA CYS A 443 -1.06 1.43 7.99
C CYS A 443 -1.06 2.13 6.62
N LYS A 444 -1.03 3.47 6.61
CA LYS A 444 -0.99 4.27 5.39
C LYS A 444 0.24 3.94 4.54
N ARG A 445 1.38 3.66 5.17
CA ARG A 445 2.62 3.25 4.48
C ARG A 445 2.51 1.88 3.82
N GLN A 446 1.73 0.96 4.38
CA GLN A 446 1.39 -0.32 3.74
C GLN A 446 0.28 -0.18 2.68
N GLY A 447 -0.09 1.04 2.30
CA GLY A 447 -1.17 1.31 1.34
C GLY A 447 -2.57 1.14 1.91
N ILE A 448 -2.70 0.91 3.23
CA ILE A 448 -3.99 0.69 3.90
C ILE A 448 -4.58 2.05 4.30
N GLN A 449 -5.70 2.42 3.70
CA GLN A 449 -6.39 3.68 3.98
C GLN A 449 -7.44 3.50 5.09
N LEU A 450 -7.09 3.91 6.31
CA LEU A 450 -8.00 3.90 7.45
C LEU A 450 -9.01 5.06 7.34
N LYS A 451 -10.28 4.73 7.09
CA LYS A 451 -11.35 5.73 7.00
C LYS A 451 -11.79 6.17 8.39
N ASN A 452 -11.87 7.48 8.61
CA ASN A 452 -12.49 8.12 9.79
C ASN A 452 -11.93 7.74 11.18
N TRP A 453 -10.81 7.00 11.28
CA TRP A 453 -10.28 6.56 12.58
C TRP A 453 -10.12 7.70 13.59
N ARG A 454 -9.67 8.89 13.14
CA ARG A 454 -9.54 10.08 14.00
C ARG A 454 -10.87 10.54 14.59
N ARG A 455 -11.93 10.52 13.80
CA ARG A 455 -13.28 10.89 14.25
C ARG A 455 -13.80 9.87 15.24
N ASP A 456 -13.64 8.59 14.91
CA ASP A 456 -14.21 7.49 15.67
C ASP A 456 -13.46 7.25 17.00
N THR A 457 -12.21 7.72 17.12
CA THR A 457 -11.40 7.67 18.35
C THR A 457 -11.24 9.02 19.05
N ASN A 458 -11.84 10.08 18.52
CA ASN A 458 -11.70 11.47 18.97
C ASN A 458 -10.23 11.96 19.06
N CYS A 459 -9.41 11.60 18.07
CA CYS A 459 -7.98 11.93 17.96
C CYS A 459 -7.71 12.94 16.84
N TYR A 460 -8.16 14.19 17.04
CA TYR A 460 -7.97 15.27 16.06
C TYR A 460 -6.59 15.94 16.19
N PRO A 461 -5.91 16.23 15.07
CA PRO A 461 -4.69 17.04 15.06
C PRO A 461 -5.02 18.48 15.50
N ASN A 462 -4.22 19.04 16.42
CA ASN A 462 -4.41 20.38 16.98
C ASN A 462 -5.72 20.62 17.76
N ALA A 463 -6.10 19.71 18.66
CA ALA A 463 -7.06 20.01 19.72
C ALA A 463 -6.46 21.02 20.73
N THR A 464 -6.21 22.26 20.31
CA THR A 464 -6.05 23.39 21.22
C THR A 464 -7.43 23.74 21.77
N ASN A 465 -7.77 23.26 22.97
CA ASN A 465 -8.78 23.83 23.88
C ASN A 465 -10.02 24.50 23.24
N SER A 466 -10.60 23.90 22.20
CA SER A 466 -11.88 24.34 21.64
C SER A 466 -12.92 23.30 22.04
N LEU A 467 -13.85 23.75 22.88
CA LEU A 467 -15.02 23.03 23.36
C LEU A 467 -15.76 22.39 22.18
N ILE A 468 -15.66 21.07 22.06
CA ILE A 468 -16.62 20.25 21.32
C ILE A 468 -17.10 19.14 22.26
N SER A 469 -18.23 19.47 22.88
CA SER A 469 -19.31 18.68 23.51
C SER A 469 -19.02 17.35 24.26
N PRO A 470 -19.54 17.20 25.49
CA PRO A 470 -19.44 15.98 26.29
C PRO A 470 -20.41 14.88 25.81
N TYR A 471 -19.99 14.08 24.83
CA TYR A 471 -20.53 12.74 24.56
C TYR A 471 -19.32 11.81 24.43
N HIS A 472 -18.78 11.21 25.49
CA HIS A 472 -19.49 10.39 26.47
C HIS A 472 -20.36 9.28 25.84
N HIS A 473 -20.13 8.92 24.56
CA HIS A 473 -20.79 7.78 23.93
C HIS A 473 -20.49 6.50 24.74
N LEU A 474 -21.42 6.09 25.60
CA LEU A 474 -22.21 4.85 25.57
C LEU A 474 -21.55 3.50 25.18
N LEU A 475 -20.36 3.44 24.59
CA LEU A 475 -19.68 2.22 24.17
C LEU A 475 -18.82 1.57 25.27
N MET A 476 -18.49 2.31 26.32
CA MET A 476 -17.93 1.73 27.55
C MET A 476 -19.02 1.10 28.45
N GLN A 477 -20.31 1.21 28.11
CA GLN A 477 -21.44 0.70 28.91
C GLN A 477 -21.99 -0.67 28.47
N GLN A 478 -21.59 -1.25 27.33
CA GLN A 478 -21.89 -2.66 27.05
C GLN A 478 -20.81 -3.57 27.65
N GLN A 479 -20.96 -3.72 28.96
CA GLN A 479 -20.56 -4.89 29.74
C GLN A 479 -20.92 -6.17 28.94
N GLN A 480 -20.04 -7.14 28.77
CA GLN A 480 -19.79 -8.17 29.78
C GLN A 480 -21.04 -8.89 30.34
N GLN A 481 -22.16 -8.98 29.60
CA GLN A 481 -23.19 -9.97 29.91
C GLN A 481 -23.78 -10.64 28.66
N PRO A 482 -23.71 -11.98 28.57
CA PRO A 482 -24.68 -12.79 27.84
C PRO A 482 -25.71 -13.36 28.83
N SER A 483 -26.95 -12.88 28.83
CA SER A 483 -28.13 -13.66 29.24
C SER A 483 -29.44 -12.86 29.16
N THR A 484 -30.32 -13.32 28.26
CA THR A 484 -31.78 -13.52 28.43
C THR A 484 -32.75 -12.36 28.73
N SER A 485 -33.91 -12.54 28.08
CA SER A 485 -35.28 -12.05 28.33
C SER A 485 -35.67 -10.65 27.86
N LEU A 486 -36.39 -10.63 26.74
CA LEU A 486 -37.52 -9.75 26.49
C LEU A 486 -38.48 -9.80 27.70
N GLU A 487 -38.84 -8.64 28.23
CA GLU A 487 -40.16 -8.23 28.73
C GLU A 487 -40.05 -7.19 29.86
N LYS A 488 -41.01 -6.26 29.89
CA LYS A 488 -41.31 -5.27 30.94
C LYS A 488 -40.56 -3.93 30.90
N VAL A 489 -40.94 -3.07 29.97
CA VAL A 489 -41.28 -1.67 30.31
C VAL A 489 -42.45 -1.20 29.43
N LYS A 490 -43.67 -1.63 29.76
CA LYS A 490 -44.89 -0.87 29.51
C LYS A 490 -45.53 -0.65 30.88
N HIS A 491 -45.25 0.49 31.48
CA HIS A 491 -46.15 1.22 32.37
C HIS A 491 -45.39 2.41 32.94
N LEU A 492 -45.89 3.61 32.62
CA LEU A 492 -45.95 4.83 33.44
C LEU A 492 -45.90 6.07 32.53
N GLN A 493 -46.98 6.25 31.78
CA GLN A 493 -47.53 7.58 31.55
C GLN A 493 -48.69 7.77 32.54
N GLN A 494 -48.92 9.03 32.93
CA GLN A 494 -49.91 9.54 33.92
C GLN A 494 -49.33 9.51 35.34
N GLN A 495 -49.09 10.62 36.05
CA GLN A 495 -49.95 11.79 36.24
C GLN A 495 -49.17 12.97 36.87
N ASN A 496 -49.55 14.20 36.50
CA ASN A 496 -49.21 15.45 37.19
C ASN A 496 -49.74 15.48 38.63
N ASN A 497 -49.01 16.12 39.56
CA ASN A 497 -49.49 17.34 40.24
C ASN A 497 -48.53 17.86 41.33
N ALA A 498 -48.65 19.17 41.52
CA ALA A 498 -47.80 20.10 42.28
C ALA A 498 -47.77 19.90 43.81
N ILE A 499 -46.80 20.54 44.50
CA ILE A 499 -47.02 21.64 45.47
C ILE A 499 -45.72 22.02 46.23
N SER A 500 -45.65 23.32 46.52
CA SER A 500 -44.62 24.18 47.10
C SER A 500 -44.11 23.92 48.53
N ARG A 501 -42.80 24.24 48.71
CA ARG A 501 -42.16 25.08 49.76
C ARG A 501 -41.90 24.55 51.21
N PRO A 502 -40.95 25.19 51.97
CA PRO A 502 -39.96 24.53 52.84
C PRO A 502 -40.02 24.93 54.33
N ASN A 503 -39.24 24.26 55.21
CA ASN A 503 -38.57 24.82 56.41
C ASN A 503 -37.76 23.71 57.13
N GLN A 504 -36.45 23.88 57.37
CA GLN A 504 -35.76 24.53 58.50
C GLN A 504 -35.73 23.76 59.84
N ARG A 505 -34.51 23.78 60.43
CA ARG A 505 -34.11 23.62 61.85
C ARG A 505 -34.06 22.18 62.39
N HIS A 506 -33.12 21.76 63.26
CA HIS A 506 -32.26 22.47 64.22
C HIS A 506 -31.14 21.53 64.77
N ARG A 507 -29.97 22.11 65.11
CA ARG A 507 -29.14 21.94 66.36
C ARG A 507 -28.80 20.51 66.87
N LYS A 508 -27.60 20.16 67.33
CA LYS A 508 -26.68 20.79 68.34
C LYS A 508 -25.42 19.90 68.45
N LYS A 509 -24.19 20.47 68.56
CA LYS A 509 -23.25 20.44 69.73
C LYS A 509 -22.83 19.01 70.20
N THR A 510 -21.57 18.64 70.47
CA THR A 510 -20.50 19.34 71.23
C THR A 510 -19.17 18.54 71.28
N ARG A 511 -18.05 19.28 71.32
CA ARG A 511 -16.80 19.13 72.14
C ARG A 511 -15.84 17.90 72.06
N ARG A 512 -14.61 18.24 71.62
CA ARG A 512 -13.23 17.79 72.00
C ARG A 512 -12.97 17.73 73.53
N PRO A 513 -11.86 17.18 74.10
CA PRO A 513 -10.46 17.24 73.58
C PRO A 513 -9.47 16.07 73.88
N LYS A 514 -8.25 16.29 73.38
CA LYS A 514 -6.94 15.61 73.45
C LYS A 514 -6.50 15.07 74.84
N LEU A 515 -5.63 14.07 74.83
CA LEU A 515 -4.41 14.03 75.66
C LEU A 515 -3.30 13.22 74.99
N ALA A 516 -2.05 13.65 75.18
CA ALA A 516 -0.81 13.09 74.67
C ALA A 516 0.05 12.64 75.85
N ILE A 517 0.74 11.49 75.77
CA ILE A 517 1.91 11.14 76.60
C ILE A 517 2.82 10.16 75.80
N ASP A 518 4.10 10.52 75.71
CA ASP A 518 5.31 9.76 75.32
C ASP A 518 6.12 9.50 76.64
N PRO A 519 7.30 8.86 76.73
CA PRO A 519 8.03 7.83 75.96
C PRO A 519 8.45 6.62 76.86
N THR A 520 9.14 5.61 76.31
CA THR A 520 10.52 5.18 76.70
C THR A 520 10.86 3.69 76.43
N SER A 521 12.03 3.51 75.81
CA SER A 521 13.11 2.53 76.11
C SER A 521 12.92 1.03 75.79
N ARG A 522 13.75 0.48 74.87
CA ARG A 522 14.97 -0.33 75.16
C ARG A 522 15.57 -0.99 73.89
N ARG A 523 16.91 -0.91 73.80
CA ARG A 523 17.96 -1.89 73.35
C ARG A 523 17.48 -3.19 72.65
N ALA A 524 18.13 -3.85 71.68
CA ALA A 524 19.48 -3.92 71.10
C ALA A 524 19.44 -4.89 69.86
N PRO A 525 20.53 -5.12 69.08
CA PRO A 525 20.56 -5.71 67.72
C PRO A 525 21.04 -7.19 67.66
N PRO A 526 21.66 -7.69 66.55
CA PRO A 526 21.15 -8.38 65.36
C PRO A 526 21.48 -9.91 65.36
N PRO A 527 21.40 -10.69 64.25
CA PRO A 527 22.55 -10.80 63.33
C PRO A 527 22.26 -11.09 61.84
N LEU A 528 23.35 -10.97 61.08
CA LEU A 528 23.69 -11.40 59.72
C LEU A 528 23.19 -12.81 59.34
N PHE A 529 22.92 -13.04 58.04
CA PHE A 529 23.46 -14.16 57.26
C PHE A 529 23.33 -13.90 55.75
N SER A 530 24.46 -14.13 55.06
CA SER A 530 24.72 -14.60 53.68
C SER A 530 24.02 -13.99 52.48
#